data_AF-A0A2V1HVQ1-F1
#
_entry.id   AF-A0A2V1HVQ1-F1
#
_cell.length_a   1.000
_cell.length_b   1.000
_cell.length_c   1.000
_cell.angle_alpha   90.00
_cell.angle_beta   90.00
_cell.angle_gamma   90.00
#
_symmetry.space_group_name_H-M   'P 1'
#
loop_
_entity.id
_entity.type
_entity.pdbx_description
1 polymer ?
#
loop_
_entity_poly.entity_id
_entity_poly.type
_entity_poly.pdbx_seq_one_letter_code
_entity_poly.pdbx_strand_id
1 'polypeptide(L)'
;MTLTSIMPSLRRSIPDPLNPDRWPEFTHPTTDDVVVAGVSLTALTALAGSPCVHTAAAVVPGTHGRPSATEGASTVVATVTRLEIDSVGTRHAFVDCRFGHLPVIWSEMRLIGRASTVRGAATVLRPDDDSEDAGHLVFLPGDLVEGDLVVVPCPGYLVVRAIRCARRGDMDAAPLVERCG
;
A
#
# COMPACT_ATOMS: atom_id res chain seq x y z
N MET A 1 10.60 18.03 -4.20
CA MET A 1 10.92 17.89 -2.76
C MET A 1 9.83 18.60 -1.97
N THR A 2 9.34 18.05 -0.86
CA THR A 2 8.24 18.63 -0.04
C THR A 2 8.77 19.22 1.27
N LEU A 3 8.00 20.10 1.91
CA LEU A 3 8.36 20.71 3.20
C LEU A 3 8.59 19.64 4.29
N THR A 4 7.77 18.60 4.31
CA THR A 4 7.87 17.48 5.25
C THR A 4 9.03 16.52 4.93
N SER A 5 9.51 16.49 3.67
CA SER A 5 10.79 15.84 3.35
C SER A 5 11.99 16.58 3.98
N ILE A 6 11.92 17.91 4.09
CA ILE A 6 12.99 18.75 4.67
C ILE A 6 12.92 18.76 6.20
N MET A 7 11.72 18.87 6.76
CA MET A 7 11.44 18.88 8.20
C MET A 7 10.42 17.80 8.58
N PRO A 8 10.85 16.54 8.73
CA PRO A 8 9.95 15.42 9.06
C PRO A 8 9.15 15.60 10.36
N SER A 9 9.62 16.42 11.29
CA SER A 9 8.89 16.76 12.52
C SER A 9 7.50 17.34 12.26
N LEU A 10 7.31 18.03 11.13
CA LEU A 10 6.04 18.64 10.74
C LEU A 10 4.95 17.63 10.40
N ARG A 11 5.30 16.35 10.16
CA ARG A 11 4.32 15.28 9.87
C ARG A 11 3.34 15.02 11.00
N ARG A 12 3.64 15.47 12.23
CA ARG A 12 2.69 15.43 13.36
C ARG A 12 1.62 16.53 13.29
N SER A 13 1.83 17.56 12.48
CA SER A 13 0.99 18.75 12.45
C SER A 13 0.37 19.02 11.09
N ILE A 14 1.04 18.59 10.01
CA ILE A 14 0.55 18.72 8.65
C ILE A 14 0.72 17.40 7.90
N PRO A 15 -0.28 17.01 7.08
CA PRO A 15 -0.17 15.85 6.20
C PRO A 15 0.98 15.99 5.21
N ASP A 16 1.65 14.87 4.89
CA ASP A 16 2.52 14.79 3.72
C ASP A 16 1.67 15.00 2.45
N PRO A 17 2.00 15.97 1.58
CA PRO A 17 1.21 16.23 0.40
C PRO A 17 1.23 15.03 -0.54
N LEU A 18 0.10 14.77 -1.18
CA LEU A 18 -0.04 13.78 -2.26
C LEU A 18 -0.37 14.47 -3.57
N ASN A 19 -0.16 13.77 -4.69
CA ASN A 19 -0.60 14.27 -6.00
C ASN A 19 -2.04 13.81 -6.28
N PRO A 20 -3.03 14.72 -6.32
CA PRO A 20 -4.44 14.34 -6.47
C PRO A 20 -4.74 13.59 -7.78
N ASP A 21 -3.97 13.82 -8.84
CA ASP A 21 -4.18 13.17 -10.14
C ASP A 21 -3.83 11.67 -10.13
N ARG A 22 -3.12 11.21 -9.09
CA ARG A 22 -2.67 9.81 -8.96
C ARG A 22 -3.52 8.99 -8.01
N TRP A 23 -4.44 9.63 -7.30
CA TRP A 23 -5.31 8.98 -6.35
C TRP A 23 -6.75 8.98 -6.87
N PRO A 24 -7.63 8.13 -6.30
CA PRO A 24 -9.05 8.22 -6.61
C PRO A 24 -9.65 9.57 -6.20
N GLU A 25 -10.84 9.87 -6.71
CA GLU A 25 -11.58 11.10 -6.42
C GLU A 25 -11.71 11.38 -4.92
N PHE A 26 -11.74 12.67 -4.58
CA PHE A 26 -11.89 13.16 -3.20
C PHE A 26 -10.89 12.57 -2.20
N THR A 27 -9.72 12.14 -2.68
CA THR A 27 -8.63 11.70 -1.80
C THR A 27 -7.98 12.88 -1.10
N HIS A 28 -7.84 12.80 0.22
CA HIS A 28 -7.05 13.75 0.98
C HIS A 28 -6.27 13.04 2.10
N PRO A 29 -5.02 13.44 2.35
CA PRO A 29 -4.22 12.87 3.42
C PRO A 29 -4.54 13.56 4.76
N THR A 30 -4.52 12.80 5.85
CA THR A 30 -4.35 13.34 7.21
C THR A 30 -2.89 13.14 7.64
N THR A 31 -2.56 13.48 8.88
CA THR A 31 -1.21 13.27 9.45
C THR A 31 -0.83 11.79 9.57
N ASP A 32 -1.82 10.91 9.68
CA ASP A 32 -1.66 9.49 9.98
C ASP A 32 -2.53 8.58 9.10
N ASP A 33 -3.36 9.11 8.21
CA ASP A 33 -4.30 8.34 7.39
C ASP A 33 -4.41 8.93 5.99
N VAL A 34 -5.13 8.22 5.13
CA VAL A 34 -5.63 8.72 3.85
C VAL A 34 -7.12 8.44 3.79
N VAL A 35 -7.90 9.47 3.46
CA VAL A 35 -9.33 9.36 3.27
C VAL A 35 -9.61 9.42 1.77
N VAL A 36 -10.34 8.45 1.24
CA VAL A 36 -10.69 8.35 -0.18
C VAL A 36 -12.20 8.30 -0.32
N ALA A 37 -12.79 9.26 -1.05
CA ALA A 37 -14.24 9.39 -1.18
C ALA A 37 -14.99 9.32 0.18
N GLY A 38 -14.42 9.94 1.21
CA GLY A 38 -14.98 9.95 2.57
C GLY A 38 -14.69 8.70 3.43
N VAL A 39 -13.98 7.71 2.90
CA VAL A 39 -13.61 6.49 3.64
C VAL A 39 -12.18 6.59 4.17
N SER A 40 -12.04 6.55 5.49
CA SER A 40 -10.74 6.36 6.16
C SER A 40 -10.20 4.97 5.84
N LEU A 41 -9.00 4.89 5.27
CA LEU A 41 -8.40 3.62 4.90
C LEU A 41 -7.91 2.83 6.12
N THR A 42 -7.49 3.52 7.19
CA THR A 42 -7.20 2.87 8.46
C THR A 42 -8.45 2.26 9.08
N ALA A 43 -9.58 2.97 9.10
CA ALA A 43 -10.86 2.45 9.61
C ALA A 43 -11.40 1.29 8.76
N LEU A 44 -11.29 1.39 7.43
CA LEU A 44 -11.63 0.29 6.52
C LEU A 44 -10.80 -0.96 6.83
N THR A 45 -9.51 -0.81 7.04
CA THR A 45 -8.60 -1.93 7.34
C THR A 45 -8.90 -2.54 8.69
N ALA A 46 -9.26 -1.75 9.71
CA ALA A 46 -9.68 -2.26 11.01
C ALA A 46 -10.96 -3.12 10.91
N LEU A 47 -11.86 -2.83 9.97
CA LEU A 47 -13.10 -3.57 9.76
C LEU A 47 -12.92 -4.80 8.86
N ALA A 48 -12.23 -4.65 7.73
CA ALA A 48 -12.11 -5.67 6.69
C ALA A 48 -10.88 -6.58 6.86
N GLY A 49 -9.93 -6.16 7.69
CA GLY A 49 -8.58 -6.71 7.73
C GLY A 49 -7.75 -6.30 6.51
N SER A 50 -6.49 -6.69 6.52
CA SER A 50 -5.53 -6.52 5.44
C SER A 50 -5.17 -7.88 4.81
N PRO A 51 -4.79 -7.91 3.52
CA PRO A 51 -4.80 -6.78 2.60
C PRO A 51 -6.24 -6.41 2.19
N CYS A 52 -6.49 -5.12 1.92
CA CYS A 52 -7.79 -4.65 1.44
C CYS A 52 -7.66 -3.65 0.28
N VAL A 53 -8.76 -3.50 -0.45
CA VAL A 53 -8.87 -2.59 -1.60
C VAL A 53 -10.05 -1.67 -1.36
N HIS A 54 -9.86 -0.38 -1.64
CA HIS A 54 -10.94 0.58 -1.78
C HIS A 54 -10.92 1.18 -3.18
N THR A 55 -12.09 1.42 -3.75
CA THR A 55 -12.21 1.88 -5.15
C THR A 55 -13.11 3.10 -5.25
N ALA A 56 -12.75 4.04 -6.13
CA ALA A 56 -13.60 5.17 -6.50
C ALA A 56 -13.31 5.59 -7.95
N ALA A 57 -13.91 6.67 -8.45
CA ALA A 57 -13.54 7.19 -9.76
C ALA A 57 -12.08 7.66 -9.79
N ALA A 58 -11.42 7.55 -10.93
CA ALA A 58 -10.14 8.22 -11.14
C ALA A 58 -10.34 9.74 -11.22
N VAL A 59 -9.28 10.52 -10.94
CA VAL A 59 -9.28 11.96 -11.17
C VAL A 59 -8.85 12.25 -12.62
N VAL A 60 -9.56 13.14 -13.31
CA VAL A 60 -9.12 13.64 -14.62
C VAL A 60 -7.86 14.48 -14.43
N PRO A 61 -6.71 14.14 -15.03
CA PRO A 61 -5.45 14.84 -14.75
C PRO A 61 -5.52 16.35 -15.01
N GLY A 62 -4.89 17.15 -14.14
CA GLY A 62 -4.85 18.61 -14.23
C GLY A 62 -6.15 19.32 -13.82
N THR A 63 -7.21 18.59 -13.48
CA THR A 63 -8.49 19.18 -13.06
C THR A 63 -8.60 19.42 -11.56
N HIS A 64 -7.55 19.10 -10.81
CA HIS A 64 -7.51 19.28 -9.36
C HIS A 64 -8.63 18.53 -8.63
N GLY A 65 -8.93 17.30 -9.06
CA GLY A 65 -9.86 16.41 -8.36
C GLY A 65 -11.22 16.19 -9.03
N ARG A 66 -11.42 16.58 -10.29
CA ARG A 66 -12.66 16.25 -11.00
C ARG A 66 -12.74 14.73 -11.23
N PRO A 67 -13.82 14.07 -10.80
CA PRO A 67 -14.03 12.65 -11.08
C PRO A 67 -14.14 12.37 -12.58
N SER A 68 -13.50 11.30 -13.03
CA SER A 68 -13.68 10.72 -14.36
C SER A 68 -15.03 10.00 -14.44
N ALA A 69 -15.74 10.17 -15.55
CA ALA A 69 -17.01 9.49 -15.77
C ALA A 69 -16.84 8.03 -16.21
N THR A 70 -15.63 7.62 -16.61
CA THR A 70 -15.37 6.34 -17.29
C THR A 70 -14.22 5.55 -16.69
N GLU A 71 -13.31 6.20 -15.96
CA GLU A 71 -12.12 5.55 -15.42
C GLU A 71 -12.23 5.41 -13.90
N GLY A 72 -11.84 4.24 -13.40
CA GLY A 72 -11.74 3.94 -11.98
C GLY A 72 -10.32 4.04 -11.47
N ALA A 73 -10.19 4.14 -10.14
CA ALA A 73 -8.93 3.99 -9.44
C ALA A 73 -9.14 3.22 -8.13
N SER A 74 -8.11 2.54 -7.69
CA SER A 74 -8.10 1.73 -6.48
C SER A 74 -6.98 2.18 -5.54
N THR A 75 -7.20 2.03 -4.25
CA THR A 75 -6.14 2.06 -3.25
C THR A 75 -6.01 0.68 -2.63
N VAL A 76 -4.78 0.24 -2.46
CA VAL A 76 -4.45 -1.01 -1.78
C VAL A 76 -3.83 -0.68 -0.44
N VAL A 77 -4.36 -1.27 0.62
CA VAL A 77 -3.76 -1.24 1.96
C VAL A 77 -3.18 -2.61 2.29
N ALA A 78 -1.95 -2.62 2.78
CA ALA A 78 -1.21 -3.82 3.15
C ALA A 78 -0.52 -3.63 4.51
N THR A 79 -0.31 -4.73 5.23
CA THR A 79 0.44 -4.74 6.49
C THR A 79 1.87 -5.11 6.23
N VAL A 80 2.81 -4.40 6.85
CA VAL A 80 4.21 -4.85 6.96
C VAL A 80 4.24 -6.04 7.91
N THR A 81 4.49 -7.24 7.39
CA THR A 81 4.50 -8.48 8.17
C THR A 81 5.87 -8.81 8.74
N ARG A 82 6.94 -8.39 8.05
CA ARG A 82 8.32 -8.68 8.44
C ARG A 82 9.27 -7.63 7.89
N LEU A 83 10.32 -7.33 8.63
CA LEU A 83 11.40 -6.43 8.22
C LEU A 83 12.75 -7.11 8.33
N GLU A 84 13.57 -6.96 7.30
CA GLU A 84 14.93 -7.51 7.26
C GLU A 84 15.92 -6.48 6.75
N ILE A 85 17.18 -6.66 7.15
CA ILE A 85 18.31 -5.91 6.60
C ILE A 85 19.28 -6.96 6.06
N ASP A 86 19.62 -6.87 4.77
CA ASP A 86 20.57 -7.80 4.17
C ASP A 86 22.02 -7.47 4.58
N SER A 87 22.95 -8.34 4.18
CA SER A 87 24.38 -8.18 4.48
C SER A 87 25.02 -6.92 3.89
N VAL A 88 24.37 -6.27 2.91
CA VAL A 88 24.84 -5.02 2.27
C VAL A 88 24.18 -3.79 2.91
N GLY A 89 23.25 -4.00 3.85
CA GLY A 89 22.54 -2.94 4.56
C GLY A 89 21.25 -2.49 3.87
N THR A 90 20.77 -3.20 2.86
CA THR A 90 19.47 -2.89 2.21
C THR A 90 18.34 -3.31 3.12
N ARG A 91 17.36 -2.41 3.32
CA ARG A 91 16.15 -2.71 4.06
C ARG A 91 15.14 -3.41 3.16
N HIS A 92 14.63 -4.55 3.61
CA HIS A 92 13.56 -5.30 2.99
C HIS A 92 12.34 -5.25 3.90
N ALA A 93 11.19 -4.89 3.33
CA ALA A 93 9.90 -4.92 4.01
C ALA A 93 8.99 -5.89 3.30
N PHE A 94 8.52 -6.89 4.02
CA PHE A 94 7.57 -7.88 3.53
C PHE A 94 6.16 -7.47 3.90
N VAL A 95 5.21 -7.67 3.00
CA VAL A 95 3.82 -7.31 3.20
C VAL A 95 2.86 -8.45 2.87
N ASP A 96 1.67 -8.43 3.49
CA ASP A 96 0.59 -9.39 3.25
C ASP A 96 -0.11 -9.26 1.88
N CYS A 97 0.51 -8.55 0.93
CA CYS A 97 -0.03 -8.19 -0.37
C CYS A 97 0.98 -8.43 -1.50
N ARG A 98 0.48 -8.90 -2.65
CA ARG A 98 1.25 -9.05 -3.89
C ARG A 98 0.96 -7.94 -4.87
N PHE A 99 2.03 -7.29 -5.35
CA PHE A 99 1.93 -6.14 -6.26
C PHE A 99 2.46 -6.40 -7.69
N GLY A 100 3.22 -7.48 -7.93
CA GLY A 100 4.09 -7.62 -9.11
C GLY A 100 3.45 -7.48 -10.51
N HIS A 101 2.13 -7.58 -10.66
CA HIS A 101 1.43 -7.39 -11.94
C HIS A 101 0.47 -6.19 -11.95
N LEU A 102 0.38 -5.46 -10.85
CA LEU A 102 -0.55 -4.36 -10.68
C LEU A 102 0.08 -3.05 -11.16
N PRO A 103 -0.71 -2.12 -11.72
CA PRO A 103 -0.24 -0.81 -12.14
C PRO A 103 -0.01 0.11 -10.94
N VAL A 104 0.87 -0.26 -10.01
CA VAL A 104 1.08 0.46 -8.75
C VAL A 104 1.83 1.78 -9.00
N ILE A 105 1.34 2.86 -8.38
CA ILE A 105 2.03 4.17 -8.41
C ILE A 105 2.92 4.29 -7.17
N TRP A 106 4.08 3.63 -7.22
CA TRP A 106 5.03 3.50 -6.11
C TRP A 106 5.47 4.82 -5.47
N SER A 107 5.58 5.89 -6.27
CA SER A 107 5.97 7.22 -5.76
C SER A 107 4.95 7.84 -4.81
N GLU A 108 3.71 7.32 -4.79
CA GLU A 108 2.65 7.75 -3.89
C GLU A 108 2.43 6.76 -2.74
N MET A 109 3.27 5.74 -2.55
CA MET A 109 3.14 4.82 -1.42
C MET A 109 3.42 5.55 -0.09
N ARG A 110 2.61 5.29 0.94
CA ARG A 110 2.65 6.01 2.22
C ARG A 110 2.42 5.07 3.40
N LEU A 111 3.02 5.40 4.54
CA LEU A 111 2.63 4.86 5.86
C LEU A 111 1.30 5.50 6.31
N ILE A 112 0.40 4.70 6.87
CA ILE A 112 -0.83 5.12 7.55
C ILE A 112 -0.97 4.39 8.90
N GLY A 113 -1.98 4.75 9.70
CA GLY A 113 -2.19 4.28 11.06
C GLY A 113 -1.33 5.00 12.12
N ARG A 114 -0.30 5.75 11.71
CA ARG A 114 0.51 6.62 12.58
C ARG A 114 1.30 7.65 11.78
N ALA A 115 1.66 8.75 12.43
CA ALA A 115 2.60 9.73 11.90
C ALA A 115 4.05 9.37 12.27
N SER A 116 4.94 9.18 11.29
CA SER A 116 6.39 9.08 11.53
C SER A 116 7.08 10.41 11.26
N THR A 117 7.99 10.81 12.15
CA THR A 117 8.87 11.97 11.97
C THR A 117 10.30 11.60 11.60
N VAL A 118 10.54 10.36 11.20
CA VAL A 118 11.86 9.92 10.72
C VAL A 118 11.98 10.18 9.22
N ARG A 119 13.20 10.44 8.75
CA ARG A 119 13.45 10.59 7.31
C ARG A 119 13.07 9.33 6.55
N GLY A 120 12.63 9.52 5.31
CA GLY A 120 12.42 8.42 4.38
C GLY A 120 13.75 7.71 4.08
N ALA A 121 13.70 6.40 4.02
CA ALA A 121 14.80 5.52 3.64
C ALA A 121 14.36 4.62 2.48
N ALA A 122 15.29 4.37 1.57
CA ALA A 122 15.12 3.38 0.52
C ALA A 122 14.83 2.00 1.16
N THR A 123 13.72 1.40 0.76
CA THR A 123 13.25 0.10 1.27
C THR A 123 12.76 -0.73 0.09
N VAL A 124 13.20 -1.98 -0.02
CA VAL A 124 12.71 -2.93 -1.02
C VAL A 124 11.47 -3.60 -0.45
N LEU A 125 10.31 -3.31 -1.06
CA LEU A 125 9.04 -3.91 -0.68
C LEU A 125 8.83 -5.23 -1.41
N ARG A 126 8.44 -6.28 -0.69
CA ARG A 126 8.21 -7.62 -1.25
C ARG A 126 6.91 -8.22 -0.72
N PRO A 127 6.22 -9.06 -1.50
CA PRO A 127 5.18 -9.91 -0.93
C PRO A 127 5.79 -10.88 0.09
N ASP A 128 5.08 -11.14 1.18
CA ASP A 128 5.42 -12.18 2.14
C ASP A 128 4.84 -13.54 1.70
N ASP A 129 5.38 -14.04 0.59
CA ASP A 129 5.08 -15.36 0.05
C ASP A 129 6.37 -16.00 -0.50
N ASP A 130 6.27 -17.23 -0.99
CA ASP A 130 7.43 -17.94 -1.57
C ASP A 130 7.68 -17.55 -3.04
N SER A 131 7.18 -16.39 -3.51
CA SER A 131 7.42 -15.95 -4.89
C SER A 131 8.84 -15.39 -5.06
N GLU A 132 9.42 -15.62 -6.25
CA GLU A 132 10.69 -15.01 -6.66
C GLU A 132 10.51 -13.54 -7.12
N ASP A 133 9.58 -12.80 -6.51
CA ASP A 133 9.40 -11.37 -6.79
C ASP A 133 10.64 -10.60 -6.31
N ALA A 134 11.37 -9.95 -7.23
CA ALA A 134 12.56 -9.17 -6.94
C ALA A 134 12.31 -7.99 -5.99
N GLY A 135 11.05 -7.61 -5.79
CA GLY A 135 10.62 -6.50 -4.96
C GLY A 135 10.66 -5.17 -5.69
N HIS A 136 10.11 -4.16 -5.03
CA HIS A 136 9.98 -2.81 -5.55
C HIS A 136 10.66 -1.80 -4.62
N LEU A 137 11.52 -0.95 -5.18
CA LEU A 137 12.18 0.10 -4.42
C LEU A 137 11.20 1.24 -4.10
N VAL A 138 10.96 1.48 -2.82
CA VAL A 138 10.09 2.55 -2.31
C VAL A 138 10.81 3.40 -1.27
N PHE A 139 10.29 4.61 -1.02
CA PHE A 139 10.78 5.50 0.03
C PHE A 139 9.73 5.57 1.15
N LEU A 140 10.00 4.86 2.24
CA LEU A 140 9.17 4.83 3.44
C LEU A 140 9.97 5.31 4.65
N PRO A 141 9.32 5.70 5.77
CA PRO A 141 10.04 6.10 6.97
C PRO A 141 11.09 5.07 7.45
N GLY A 142 12.22 5.55 7.96
CA GLY A 142 13.30 4.67 8.45
C GLY A 142 12.93 3.86 9.69
N ASP A 143 11.86 4.23 10.39
CA ASP A 143 11.34 3.61 11.60
C ASP A 143 10.13 2.71 11.34
N LEU A 144 10.00 2.13 10.13
CA LEU A 144 9.01 1.07 9.89
C LEU A 144 9.16 -0.04 10.93
N VAL A 145 8.03 -0.57 11.37
CA VAL A 145 7.92 -1.72 12.27
C VAL A 145 6.92 -2.74 11.71
N GLU A 146 7.02 -3.99 12.16
CA GLU A 146 5.99 -5.00 11.86
C GLU A 146 4.63 -4.56 12.40
N GLY A 147 3.57 -4.80 11.63
CA GLY A 147 2.22 -4.31 11.91
C GLY A 147 1.93 -2.92 11.33
N ASP A 148 2.91 -2.19 10.81
CA ASP A 148 2.66 -0.91 10.13
C ASP A 148 1.79 -1.12 8.88
N LEU A 149 0.88 -0.17 8.63
CA LEU A 149 0.03 -0.18 7.45
C LEU A 149 0.60 0.72 6.36
N VAL A 150 0.72 0.19 5.15
CA VAL A 150 1.09 0.97 3.97
C VAL A 150 -0.06 1.02 2.98
N VAL A 151 -0.22 2.16 2.32
CA VAL A 151 -1.21 2.38 1.28
C VAL A 151 -0.54 2.80 -0.02
N VAL A 152 -1.07 2.35 -1.15
CA VAL A 152 -0.63 2.79 -2.47
C VAL A 152 -1.80 2.87 -3.47
N PRO A 153 -1.85 3.90 -4.33
CA PRO A 153 -2.85 3.98 -5.37
C PRO A 153 -2.46 3.19 -6.62
N CYS A 154 -3.47 2.68 -7.30
CA CYS A 154 -3.39 1.93 -8.55
C CYS A 154 -4.48 2.45 -9.50
N PRO A 155 -4.17 2.78 -10.77
CA PRO A 155 -5.19 3.02 -11.79
C PRO A 155 -6.05 1.78 -12.02
N GLY A 156 -7.32 1.99 -12.37
CA GLY A 156 -8.29 0.94 -12.62
C GLY A 156 -8.93 0.38 -11.35
N TYR A 157 -9.90 -0.51 -11.55
CA TYR A 157 -10.57 -1.24 -10.48
C TYR A 157 -9.84 -2.55 -10.20
N LEU A 158 -9.41 -2.70 -8.94
CA LEU A 158 -8.79 -3.91 -8.43
C LEU A 158 -9.77 -4.65 -7.52
N VAL A 159 -9.61 -5.97 -7.47
CA VAL A 159 -10.33 -6.83 -6.52
C VAL A 159 -9.34 -7.43 -5.54
N VAL A 160 -9.76 -7.65 -4.30
CA VAL A 160 -8.88 -8.16 -3.23
C VAL A 160 -8.23 -9.49 -3.63
N ARG A 161 -8.91 -10.36 -4.38
CA ARG A 161 -8.33 -11.62 -4.86
C ARG A 161 -7.06 -11.43 -5.70
N ALA A 162 -6.94 -10.32 -6.44
CA ALA A 162 -5.78 -10.04 -7.27
C ALA A 162 -4.51 -9.74 -6.44
N ILE A 163 -4.68 -9.34 -5.19
CA ILE A 163 -3.59 -8.82 -4.35
C ILE A 163 -3.22 -9.74 -3.19
N ARG A 164 -3.95 -10.85 -2.98
CA ARG A 164 -3.68 -11.77 -1.88
C ARG A 164 -2.41 -12.58 -2.15
N CYS A 165 -1.51 -12.63 -1.17
CA CYS A 165 -0.47 -13.64 -1.11
C CYS A 165 -1.10 -15.03 -1.00
N ALA A 166 -0.48 -16.03 -1.65
CA ALA A 166 -0.84 -17.42 -1.40
C ALA A 166 -0.44 -17.75 0.05
N ARG A 167 -1.31 -18.40 0.81
CA ARG A 167 -0.97 -18.77 2.19
C ARG A 167 0.28 -19.63 2.19
N ARG A 168 1.26 -19.28 3.02
CA ARG A 168 2.34 -20.17 3.42
C ARG A 168 1.74 -21.31 4.24
N GLY A 169 1.28 -22.36 3.56
CA GLY A 169 0.55 -23.49 4.14
C GLY A 169 -0.59 -24.09 3.28
N ASP A 170 -1.03 -23.43 2.20
CA ASP A 170 -2.05 -24.02 1.29
C ASP A 170 -1.47 -25.12 0.37
N MET A 171 -0.15 -25.33 0.37
CA MET A 171 0.51 -26.39 -0.42
C MET A 171 0.48 -27.79 0.22
N ASP A 172 0.04 -27.94 1.47
CA ASP A 172 -0.08 -29.26 2.13
C ASP A 172 -1.47 -29.91 1.97
N ALA A 173 -2.40 -29.24 1.30
CA ALA A 173 -3.70 -29.80 0.93
C ALA A 173 -3.66 -30.30 -0.53
N ALA A 174 -2.85 -31.32 -0.81
CA ALA A 174 -3.01 -32.11 -2.03
C ALA A 174 -4.39 -32.81 -2.01
N PRO A 175 -5.10 -32.92 -3.15
CA PRO A 175 -6.43 -33.52 -3.17
C PRO A 175 -6.32 -35.01 -2.87
N LEU A 176 -7.07 -35.48 -1.88
CA LEU A 176 -7.45 -36.89 -1.80
C LEU A 176 -8.21 -37.23 -3.07
N VAL A 177 -7.51 -37.86 -4.02
CA VAL A 177 -8.13 -38.51 -5.16
C VAL A 177 -8.98 -39.65 -4.60
N GLU A 178 -10.29 -39.44 -4.52
CA GLU A 178 -11.26 -40.51 -4.31
C GLU A 178 -11.09 -41.52 -5.46
N ARG A 179 -10.47 -42.65 -5.15
CA ARG A 179 -10.54 -43.85 -5.98
C ARG A 179 -11.88 -44.51 -5.70
N CYS A 180 -12.84 -44.33 -6.58
CA CYS A 180 -13.93 -45.28 -6.72
C CYS A 180 -13.36 -46.60 -7.25
N GLY A 181 -13.44 -47.64 -6.42
CA GLY A 181 -13.30 -49.05 -6.77
C GLY A 181 -14.43 -49.80 -6.09
#